data_AF-A0AAV2RIK8-F1
#
_entry.id   AF-A0AAV2RIK8-F1
#
_cell.length_a   1.000
_cell.length_b   1.000
_cell.length_c   1.000
_cell.angle_alpha   90.00
_cell.angle_beta   90.00
_cell.angle_gamma   90.00
#
_symmetry.space_group_name_H-M   'P 1'
#
loop_
_entity.id
_entity.type
_entity.pdbx_description
1 polymer ?
#
loop_
_entity_poly.entity_id
_entity_poly.type
_entity_poly.pdbx_seq_one_letter_code
_entity_poly.pdbx_strand_id
1 'polypeptide(L)'
;MKQWGVDVILVEPGNFNAGTGILTVDKVRTQIEGMWSSMNDEVKSAYGEQSLKTLFSRWAQKEIEGDDDISTEKKKSDSEYKKQEDDIETDSNNNIELPKSPDITPVIDALSSAVIQQWPYACYRPMDIRLRLKQAIAQHMPYSVFEAIYYTR
;
A
#
# COMPACT_ATOMS: atom_id res chain seq x y z
N MET A 1 -4.93 30.13 13.43
CA MET A 1 -3.85 30.49 14.35
C MET A 1 -2.92 31.59 13.85
N LYS A 2 -2.98 31.94 12.55
CA LYS A 2 -2.17 33.01 11.93
C LYS A 2 -2.26 34.37 12.63
N GLN A 3 -3.43 34.74 13.14
CA GLN A 3 -3.63 35.97 13.92
C GLN A 3 -2.83 36.03 15.23
N TRP A 4 -2.41 34.87 15.77
CA TRP A 4 -1.54 34.75 16.93
C TRP A 4 -0.07 34.52 16.56
N GLY A 5 0.29 34.64 15.28
CA GLY A 5 1.64 34.37 14.78
C GLY A 5 2.05 32.90 14.84
N VAL A 6 1.09 31.98 14.96
CA VAL A 6 1.34 30.53 15.00
C VAL A 6 0.92 29.90 13.68
N ASP A 7 1.88 29.27 13.01
CA ASP A 7 1.67 28.49 11.80
C ASP A 7 1.32 27.03 12.15
N VAL A 8 0.26 26.53 11.52
CA VAL A 8 -0.23 25.15 11.70
C VAL A 8 -0.14 24.46 10.36
N ILE A 9 0.47 23.28 10.37
CA ILE A 9 0.80 22.55 9.16
C ILE A 9 0.25 21.12 9.32
N LEU A 10 -0.46 20.65 8.31
CA LEU A 10 -0.91 19.27 8.21
C LEU A 10 0.03 18.51 7.27
N VAL A 11 0.65 17.44 7.75
CA VAL A 11 1.38 16.50 6.89
C VAL A 11 0.50 15.28 6.73
N GLU A 12 0.13 14.98 5.49
CA GLU A 12 -0.65 13.80 5.12
C GLU A 12 0.30 12.75 4.54
N PRO A 13 0.98 11.94 5.38
CA PRO A 13 1.74 10.81 4.88
C PRO A 13 0.76 9.88 4.14
N GLY A 14 0.99 9.67 2.84
CA GLY A 14 0.24 8.71 2.02
C GLY A 14 0.47 7.27 2.48
N ASN A 15 0.47 6.31 1.55
CA ASN A 15 0.72 4.90 1.88
C ASN A 15 2.20 4.67 2.28
N PHE A 16 2.54 5.01 3.52
CA PHE A 16 3.81 4.69 4.19
C PHE A 16 3.62 3.56 5.21
N ASN A 17 2.58 2.74 5.02
CA ASN A 17 2.13 1.71 5.95
C ASN A 17 3.21 0.68 6.28
N ALA A 18 4.04 0.31 5.30
CA ALA A 18 5.17 -0.59 5.53
C ALA A 18 6.38 0.11 6.20
N GLY A 19 6.47 1.45 6.21
CA GLY A 19 7.53 2.21 6.87
C GLY A 19 7.30 2.44 8.37
N THR A 20 6.07 2.27 8.84
CA THR A 20 5.69 2.45 10.26
C THR A 20 5.60 1.13 11.04
N GLY A 21 5.73 -0.03 10.37
CA GLY A 21 5.60 -1.34 11.00
C GLY A 21 4.21 -1.62 11.62
N ILE A 22 3.20 -0.82 11.27
CA ILE A 22 1.82 -0.97 11.75
C ILE A 22 1.12 -2.10 10.99
N LEU A 23 1.36 -2.20 9.68
CA LEU A 23 0.75 -3.17 8.77
C LEU A 23 1.79 -4.18 8.23
N THR A 24 2.51 -4.85 9.12
CA THR A 24 3.39 -5.98 8.74
C THR A 24 2.55 -7.20 8.38
N VAL A 25 3.02 -8.01 7.42
CA VAL A 25 2.37 -9.27 7.01
C VAL A 25 2.00 -10.16 8.20
N ASP A 26 2.89 -10.27 9.19
CA ASP A 26 2.65 -11.07 10.40
C ASP A 26 1.51 -10.51 11.26
N LYS A 27 1.47 -9.19 11.48
CA LYS A 27 0.40 -8.53 12.25
C LYS A 27 -0.96 -8.69 11.56
N VAL A 28 -0.98 -8.53 10.24
CA VAL A 28 -2.18 -8.69 9.43
C VAL A 28 -2.64 -10.15 9.47
N ARG A 29 -1.72 -11.13 9.38
CA ARG A 29 -2.03 -12.56 9.52
C ARG A 29 -2.70 -12.85 10.87
N THR A 30 -2.10 -12.43 11.99
CA THR A 30 -2.67 -12.65 13.32
C THR A 30 -4.05 -12.02 13.48
N GLN A 31 -4.26 -10.81 12.92
CA GLN A 31 -5.57 -10.17 12.94
C GLN A 31 -6.61 -10.91 12.10
N ILE A 32 -6.23 -11.38 10.91
CA ILE A 32 -7.12 -12.15 10.03
C ILE A 32 -7.51 -13.47 10.69
N GLU A 33 -6.57 -14.19 11.30
CA GLU A 33 -6.84 -15.44 12.01
C GLU A 33 -7.74 -15.23 13.24
N GLY A 34 -7.49 -14.16 14.01
CA GLY A 34 -8.36 -13.76 15.12
C GLY A 34 -9.77 -13.37 14.66
N MET A 35 -9.88 -12.64 13.56
CA MET A 35 -11.17 -12.27 12.98
C MET A 35 -11.90 -13.51 12.44
N TRP A 36 -11.21 -14.38 11.70
CA TRP A 36 -11.80 -15.60 11.15
C TRP A 36 -12.30 -16.53 12.25
N SER A 37 -11.51 -16.74 13.31
CA SER A 37 -11.93 -17.59 14.44
C SER A 37 -13.17 -17.06 15.14
N SER A 38 -13.30 -15.74 15.30
CA SER A 38 -14.46 -15.09 15.93
C SER A 38 -15.72 -14.97 15.06
N MET A 39 -15.65 -15.28 13.76
CA MET A 39 -16.82 -15.23 12.86
C MET A 39 -17.81 -16.39 13.11
N ASN A 40 -19.09 -16.11 12.82
CA ASN A 40 -20.17 -17.10 12.86
C ASN A 40 -20.04 -18.16 11.75
N ASP A 41 -20.58 -19.35 11.99
CA ASP A 41 -20.47 -20.50 11.08
C ASP A 41 -21.14 -20.27 9.72
N GLU A 42 -22.22 -19.50 9.70
CA GLU A 42 -22.88 -19.06 8.45
C GLU A 42 -21.93 -18.26 7.55
N VAL A 43 -21.15 -17.35 8.14
CA VAL A 43 -20.18 -16.50 7.41
C VAL A 43 -19.00 -17.34 6.93
N LYS A 44 -18.51 -18.26 7.78
CA LYS A 44 -17.44 -19.19 7.42
C LYS A 44 -17.82 -20.09 6.26
N SER A 45 -19.07 -20.59 6.24
CA SER A 45 -19.60 -21.41 5.14
C SER A 45 -19.83 -20.60 3.86
N ALA A 46 -20.28 -19.35 3.97
CA ALA A 46 -20.59 -18.52 2.79
C ALA A 46 -19.32 -18.04 2.07
N TYR A 47 -18.29 -17.62 2.81
CA TYR A 47 -17.06 -17.08 2.24
C TYR A 47 -15.96 -18.12 2.02
N GLY A 48 -15.88 -19.15 2.87
CA GLY A 48 -14.86 -20.19 2.78
C GLY A 48 -13.46 -19.75 3.22
N GLU A 49 -12.77 -20.62 3.97
CA GLU A 49 -11.42 -20.32 4.47
C GLU A 49 -10.38 -20.24 3.34
N GLN A 50 -10.57 -21.05 2.30
CA GLN A 50 -9.67 -21.09 1.14
C GLN A 50 -9.63 -19.75 0.43
N SER A 51 -10.79 -19.13 0.21
CA SER A 51 -10.88 -17.80 -0.44
C SER A 51 -10.16 -16.74 0.37
N LEU A 52 -10.32 -16.75 1.70
CA LEU A 52 -9.60 -15.85 2.59
C LEU A 52 -8.08 -16.06 2.51
N LYS A 53 -7.62 -17.30 2.55
CA LYS A 53 -6.19 -17.65 2.41
C LYS A 53 -5.63 -17.21 1.06
N THR A 54 -6.36 -17.43 -0.04
CA THR A 54 -5.97 -16.97 -1.37
C THR A 54 -5.87 -15.45 -1.45
N LEU A 55 -6.85 -14.72 -0.91
CA LEU A 55 -6.81 -13.25 -0.88
C LEU A 55 -5.63 -12.73 -0.06
N PHE A 56 -5.35 -13.36 1.08
CA PHE A 56 -4.20 -13.00 1.90
C PHE A 56 -2.88 -13.23 1.17
N SER A 57 -2.69 -14.38 0.52
CA SER A 57 -1.48 -14.65 -0.27
C SER A 57 -1.30 -13.67 -1.42
N ARG A 58 -2.40 -13.32 -2.12
CA ARG A 58 -2.38 -12.31 -3.21
C ARG A 58 -1.99 -10.93 -2.69
N TRP A 59 -2.58 -10.51 -1.56
CA TRP A 59 -2.26 -9.23 -0.93
C TRP A 59 -0.80 -9.22 -0.46
N ALA A 60 -0.36 -10.25 0.25
CA ALA A 60 1.01 -10.35 0.77
C ALA A 60 2.04 -10.32 -0.36
N GLN A 61 1.77 -11.00 -1.48
CA GLN A 61 2.63 -10.96 -2.66
C GLN A 61 2.72 -9.55 -3.26
N LYS A 62 1.59 -8.85 -3.39
CA LYS A 62 1.56 -7.46 -3.89
C LYS A 62 2.30 -6.50 -2.96
N GLU A 63 2.16 -6.67 -1.65
CA GLU A 63 2.86 -5.85 -0.67
C GLU A 63 4.38 -6.10 -0.70
N ILE A 64 4.81 -7.33 -1.03
CA ILE A 64 6.22 -7.69 -1.16
C ILE A 64 6.84 -7.17 -2.46
N GLU A 65 6.09 -7.20 -3.56
CA GLU A 65 6.56 -6.77 -4.89
C GLU A 65 6.72 -5.24 -4.99
N GLY A 66 6.12 -4.48 -4.05
CA GLY A 66 6.12 -3.02 -4.07
C GLY A 66 5.19 -2.48 -5.16
N ASP A 67 4.56 -1.34 -4.91
CA ASP A 67 3.58 -0.72 -5.83
C ASP A 67 4.28 0.00 -7.01
N ASP A 68 5.34 -0.60 -7.56
CA ASP A 68 5.96 -0.23 -8.82
C ASP A 68 5.36 -1.13 -9.91
N ASP A 69 4.42 -0.58 -10.68
CA ASP A 69 3.77 -1.17 -11.87
C ASP A 69 2.46 -1.96 -11.69
N ILE A 70 1.36 -1.22 -11.54
CA ILE A 70 0.07 -1.63 -12.12
C ILE A 70 0.16 -1.46 -13.65
N SER A 71 0.84 -2.38 -14.34
CA SER A 71 0.72 -2.54 -15.80
C SER A 71 0.90 -3.98 -16.32
N THR A 72 1.01 -4.98 -15.44
CA THR A 72 1.13 -6.40 -15.81
C THR A 72 -0.03 -7.27 -15.34
N GLU A 73 -1.26 -6.72 -15.27
CA GLU A 73 -2.45 -7.58 -15.22
C GLU A 73 -2.83 -8.10 -16.62
N LYS A 74 -2.03 -9.04 -17.13
CA LYS A 74 -2.47 -10.15 -17.99
C LYS A 74 -1.31 -11.10 -18.29
N LYS A 75 -1.15 -12.10 -17.41
CA LYS A 75 -0.80 -13.50 -17.67
C LYS A 75 -0.07 -14.10 -16.45
N LYS A 76 -0.83 -14.66 -15.51
CA LYS A 76 -0.42 -15.90 -14.86
C LYS A 76 -1.69 -16.73 -14.64
N SER A 77 -1.87 -17.68 -15.55
CA SER A 77 -2.94 -18.67 -15.54
C SER A 77 -2.86 -19.53 -14.29
N ASP A 78 -4.02 -19.94 -13.79
CA ASP A 78 -4.32 -20.65 -12.54
C ASP A 78 -3.65 -22.04 -12.35
N SER A 79 -2.58 -22.36 -13.09
CA SER A 79 -1.90 -23.67 -13.08
C SER A 79 -0.70 -23.78 -12.14
N GLU A 80 -0.26 -22.69 -11.50
CA GLU A 80 0.96 -22.66 -10.67
C GLU A 80 0.69 -22.59 -9.16
N TYR A 81 -0.57 -22.57 -8.71
CA TYR A 81 -0.91 -22.53 -7.27
C TYR A 81 -1.05 -23.90 -6.60
N LYS A 82 -0.93 -25.00 -7.35
CA LYS A 82 -1.08 -26.37 -6.82
C LYS A 82 0.23 -27.09 -6.48
N LYS A 83 1.39 -26.44 -6.63
CA LYS A 83 2.71 -27.10 -6.45
C LYS A 83 3.49 -26.63 -5.22
N GLN A 84 2.91 -25.78 -4.38
CA GLN A 84 3.60 -25.15 -3.24
C GLN A 84 2.91 -25.40 -1.90
N GLU A 85 1.88 -26.25 -1.84
CA GLU A 85 1.21 -26.60 -0.57
C GLU A 85 1.77 -27.84 0.13
N ASP A 86 2.66 -28.63 -0.50
CA ASP A 86 3.12 -29.91 0.08
C ASP A 86 4.52 -29.88 0.75
N ASP A 87 5.32 -28.82 0.60
CA ASP A 87 6.70 -28.75 1.14
C ASP A 87 6.97 -27.46 1.95
N ILE A 88 6.19 -27.18 3.00
CA ILE A 88 6.59 -26.18 4.01
C ILE A 88 7.09 -26.93 5.24
N GLU A 89 8.27 -27.55 5.09
CA GLU A 89 9.18 -27.79 6.21
C GLU A 89 9.75 -26.45 6.69
N THR A 90 9.94 -26.37 8.01
CA THR A 90 10.40 -25.18 8.71
C THR A 90 11.90 -24.99 8.45
N ASP A 91 12.27 -24.36 7.33
CA ASP A 91 13.67 -24.05 7.03
C ASP A 91 14.08 -22.69 7.62
N SER A 92 14.66 -22.75 8.82
CA SER A 92 15.17 -21.63 9.62
C SER A 92 16.44 -20.94 9.07
N ASN A 93 16.72 -21.02 7.76
CA ASN A 93 18.02 -20.57 7.21
C ASN A 93 17.98 -19.76 5.91
N ASN A 94 16.81 -19.34 5.43
CA ASN A 94 16.77 -18.36 4.36
C ASN A 94 16.53 -16.98 4.97
N ASN A 95 17.55 -16.11 4.88
CA ASN A 95 17.36 -14.67 5.04
C ASN A 95 16.44 -14.20 3.90
N ILE A 96 15.15 -14.39 4.11
CA ILE A 96 14.10 -13.77 3.31
C ILE A 96 14.24 -12.28 3.64
N GLU A 97 14.90 -11.53 2.76
CA GLU A 97 14.91 -10.08 2.85
C GLU A 97 13.45 -9.64 2.89
N LEU A 98 13.03 -9.16 4.07
CA LEU A 98 11.73 -8.52 4.26
C LEU A 98 11.57 -7.45 3.18
N PRO A 99 10.36 -7.25 2.63
CA PRO A 99 10.15 -6.27 1.59
C PRO A 99 10.70 -4.93 2.05
N LYS A 100 11.50 -4.31 1.18
CA LYS A 100 12.20 -3.07 1.47
C LYS A 100 11.17 -2.07 2.00
N SER A 101 11.25 -1.76 3.30
CA SER A 101 10.30 -0.84 3.93
C SER A 101 10.28 0.46 3.12
N PRO A 102 9.09 1.01 2.79
CA PRO A 102 8.94 2.26 2.08
C PRO A 102 9.88 3.31 2.64
N ASP A 103 10.61 3.95 1.75
CA ASP A 103 11.51 5.02 2.14
C ASP A 103 10.70 6.14 2.81
N ILE A 104 11.00 6.41 4.08
CA ILE A 104 10.35 7.45 4.89
C ILE A 104 10.95 8.83 4.63
N THR A 105 12.07 8.91 3.90
CA THR A 105 12.75 10.14 3.50
C THR A 105 11.81 11.24 2.99
N PRO A 106 10.82 11.01 2.11
CA PRO A 106 9.90 12.07 1.67
C PRO A 106 9.03 12.66 2.80
N VAL A 107 8.69 11.87 3.83
CA VAL A 107 7.95 12.39 4.99
C VAL A 107 8.86 13.26 5.85
N ILE A 108 10.09 12.80 6.08
CA ILE A 108 11.10 13.56 6.82
C ILE A 108 11.43 14.87 6.10
N ASP A 109 11.56 14.83 4.77
CA ASP A 109 11.80 16.01 3.95
C ASP A 109 10.62 17.00 3.99
N ALA A 110 9.38 16.49 3.95
CA ALA A 110 8.19 17.32 4.13
C ALA A 110 8.15 18.00 5.50
N LEU A 111 8.46 17.27 6.58
CA LEU A 111 8.53 17.81 7.94
C LEU A 111 9.66 18.83 8.10
N SER A 112 10.85 18.52 7.57
CA SER A 112 12.00 19.42 7.57
C SER A 112 11.68 20.71 6.83
N SER A 113 11.10 20.60 5.62
CA SER A 113 10.66 21.74 4.81
C SER A 113 9.60 22.58 5.53
N ALA A 114 8.65 21.93 6.20
CA ALA A 114 7.60 22.60 6.97
C ALA A 114 8.15 23.45 8.12
N VAL A 115 9.21 23.00 8.79
CA VAL A 115 9.82 23.71 9.92
C VAL A 115 10.81 24.79 9.46
N ILE A 116 11.53 24.57 8.36
CA ILE A 116 12.59 25.48 7.89
C ILE A 116 12.03 26.65 7.05
N GLN A 117 10.91 26.46 6.35
CA GLN A 117 10.37 27.50 5.47
C GLN A 117 9.78 28.68 6.24
N GLN A 118 10.12 29.90 5.82
CA GLN A 118 9.55 31.14 6.38
C GLN A 118 8.05 31.30 6.07
N TRP A 119 7.56 30.66 5.01
CA TRP A 119 6.16 30.70 4.57
C TRP A 119 5.69 29.28 4.24
N PRO A 120 5.47 28.43 5.26
CA PRO A 120 5.15 27.03 5.03
C PRO A 120 3.74 26.85 4.44
N TYR A 121 3.57 25.79 3.66
CA TYR A 121 2.25 25.43 3.13
C TYR A 121 1.35 24.87 4.23
N ALA A 122 0.04 25.10 4.12
CA ALA A 122 -0.93 24.59 5.09
C ALA A 122 -1.00 23.06 5.11
N CYS A 123 -0.80 22.40 3.96
CA CYS A 123 -0.83 20.95 3.84
C CYS A 123 0.33 20.42 2.97
N TYR A 124 1.14 19.51 3.50
CA TYR A 124 2.16 18.77 2.76
C TYR A 124 1.67 17.35 2.47
N ARG A 125 1.73 16.98 1.19
CA ARG A 125 1.42 15.63 0.69
C ARG A 125 2.69 15.01 0.13
N PRO A 126 3.48 14.30 0.93
CA PRO A 126 4.62 13.51 0.45
C PRO A 126 4.09 12.39 -0.45
N MET A 127 3.92 12.72 -1.72
CA MET A 127 3.44 11.86 -2.79
C MET A 127 4.42 12.01 -3.96
N ASP A 128 4.75 10.92 -4.65
CA ASP A 128 5.63 10.95 -5.83
C ASP A 128 5.09 11.97 -6.86
N ILE A 129 5.99 12.72 -7.50
CA ILE A 129 5.66 13.75 -8.49
C ILE A 129 4.80 13.18 -9.63
N ARG A 130 5.02 11.91 -9.97
CA ARG A 130 4.21 11.19 -10.96
C ARG A 130 2.76 11.06 -10.52
N LEU A 131 2.52 10.68 -9.26
CA LEU A 131 1.17 10.56 -8.70
C LEU A 131 0.49 11.93 -8.55
N ARG A 132 1.24 12.97 -8.15
CA ARG A 132 0.72 14.35 -8.12
C ARG A 132 0.31 14.83 -9.50
N LEU A 133 1.11 14.53 -10.53
CA LEU A 133 0.78 14.85 -11.91
C LEU A 133 -0.45 14.09 -12.38
N LYS A 134 -0.55 12.79 -12.09
CA LYS A 134 -1.74 11.98 -12.40
C LYS A 134 -3.01 12.56 -11.76
N GLN A 135 -2.93 12.97 -10.49
CA GLN A 135 -4.04 13.62 -9.78
C GLN A 135 -4.40 14.97 -10.42
N ALA A 136 -3.40 15.79 -10.75
CA ALA A 136 -3.64 17.08 -11.41
C ALA A 136 -4.30 16.91 -12.78
N ILE A 137 -3.86 15.90 -13.55
CA ILE A 137 -4.47 15.52 -14.83
C ILE A 137 -5.93 15.11 -14.60
N ALA A 138 -6.20 14.23 -13.64
CA ALA A 138 -7.55 13.75 -13.36
C ALA A 138 -8.50 14.87 -12.90
N GLN A 139 -8.00 15.85 -12.14
CA GLN A 139 -8.82 16.93 -11.57
C GLN A 139 -9.02 18.12 -12.51
N HIS A 140 -8.03 18.42 -13.36
CA HIS A 140 -8.03 19.65 -14.14
C HIS A 140 -8.03 19.44 -15.66
N MET A 141 -7.73 18.24 -16.17
CA MET A 141 -7.83 18.00 -17.61
C MET A 141 -9.23 17.52 -18.03
N PRO A 142 -9.69 17.91 -19.23
CA PRO A 142 -10.90 17.35 -19.83
C PRO A 142 -10.82 15.83 -19.98
N TYR A 143 -11.98 15.17 -19.90
CA TYR A 143 -12.12 13.71 -19.96
C TYR A 143 -11.43 13.08 -21.19
N SER A 144 -11.40 13.78 -22.33
CA SER A 144 -10.74 13.34 -23.56
C SER A 144 -9.23 13.12 -23.40
N VAL A 145 -8.54 13.96 -22.63
CA VAL A 145 -7.09 13.82 -22.42
C VAL A 145 -6.81 12.72 -21.40
N PHE A 146 -7.69 12.57 -20.41
CA PHE A 146 -7.60 11.47 -19.46
C PHE A 146 -7.74 10.12 -20.16
N GLU A 147 -8.75 9.93 -21.01
CA GLU A 147 -8.89 8.68 -21.78
C GLU A 147 -7.73 8.43 -22.73
N ALA A 148 -7.18 9.47 -23.37
CA ALA A 148 -6.01 9.31 -24.25
C ALA A 148 -4.77 8.80 -23.48
N ILE A 149 -4.54 9.29 -22.26
CA ILE A 149 -3.35 8.93 -21.47
C ILE A 149 -3.50 7.55 -20.81
N TYR A 150 -4.70 7.22 -20.33
CA TYR A 150 -4.92 6.01 -19.52
C TYR A 150 -5.52 4.83 -20.28
N TYR A 151 -6.30 5.07 -21.33
CA TYR A 151 -7.04 4.01 -22.04
C TYR A 151 -6.36 3.59 -23.36
N THR A 152 -5.38 4.36 -23.85
CA THR A 152 -4.75 4.14 -25.17
C THR A 152 -3.49 3.26 -25.08
N ARG A 153 -3.43 2.29 -24.15
CA ARG A 153 -2.27 1.41 -24.02
C ARG A 153 -2.65 -0.05 -23.78
#